data_AF-E8LKX9-F1
#
_entry.id   AF-E8LKX9-F1
#
_cell.length_a   1.000
_cell.length_b   1.000
_cell.length_c   1.000
_cell.angle_alpha   90.00
_cell.angle_beta   90.00
_cell.angle_gamma   90.00
#
_symmetry.space_group_name_H-M   'P 1'
#
loop_
_entity.id
_entity.type
_entity.pdbx_description
1 polymer ?
#
loop_
_entity_poly.entity_id
_entity_poly.type
_entity_poly.pdbx_seq_one_letter_code
_entity_poly.pdbx_strand_id
1 'polypeptide(L)' 'MPVYEYKCKNCNERITVKQGIKDPRLVVCPHCGQESLERLISLSGFELKGSGWFGRSADHNPSASHCSCDNCPHKR' A
#
# COMPACT_ATOMS: atom_id res chain seq x y z
N MET A 1 -8.21 -12.99 13.30
CA MET A 1 -8.74 -13.40 11.98
C MET A 1 -8.76 -12.18 11.08
N PRO A 2 -8.20 -12.24 9.86
CA PRO A 2 -8.23 -11.11 8.94
C PRO A 2 -9.68 -10.82 8.51
N VAL A 3 -9.97 -9.54 8.31
CA VAL A 3 -11.24 -9.07 7.76
C VAL A 3 -11.01 -8.76 6.28
N TYR A 4 -11.90 -9.25 5.44
CA TYR A 4 -11.86 -8.98 4.00
C TYR A 4 -13.13 -8.26 3.59
N GLU A 5 -12.95 -7.21 2.81
CA GLU A 5 -14.05 -6.50 2.17
C GLU A 5 -14.22 -7.01 0.74
N TYR A 6 -15.48 -7.10 0.32
CA TYR A 6 -15.85 -7.45 -1.03
C TYR A 6 -16.87 -6.44 -1.56
N LYS A 7 -16.82 -6.19 -2.87
CA LYS A 7 -17.79 -5.36 -3.58
C LYS A 7 -18.38 -6.15 -4.74
N CYS A 8 -19.71 -6.18 -4.83
CA CYS A 8 -20.37 -6.76 -6.00
C CYS A 8 -20.32 -5.77 -7.17
N LYS A 9 -19.95 -6.21 -8.37
CA LYS A 9 -19.98 -5.37 -9.57
C LYS A 9 -21.39 -5.13 -10.13
N ASN A 10 -22.35 -6.01 -9.82
CA ASN A 10 -23.70 -5.92 -10.34
C ASN A 10 -24.57 -4.97 -9.50
N CYS A 11 -24.71 -5.25 -8.19
CA CYS A 11 -25.50 -4.40 -7.29
C CYS A 11 -24.69 -3.29 -6.60
N ASN A 12 -23.36 -3.25 -6.76
CA ASN A 12 -22.48 -2.28 -6.10
C ASN A 12 -22.47 -2.34 -4.56
N GLU A 13 -23.08 -3.37 -3.99
CA GLU A 13 -23.13 -3.61 -2.54
C GLU A 13 -21.74 -3.99 -1.99
N ARG A 14 -21.41 -3.48 -0.80
CA ARG A 14 -20.17 -3.82 -0.07
C ARG A 14 -20.49 -4.76 1.07
N ILE A 15 -19.74 -5.85 1.18
CA ILE A 15 -19.87 -6.81 2.28
C ILE A 15 -18.54 -6.99 3.00
N THR A 16 -18.62 -7.15 4.32
CA THR A 16 -17.44 -7.32 5.18
C THR A 16 -17.49 -8.70 5.81
N VAL A 17 -16.54 -9.56 5.45
CA VAL A 17 -16.54 -10.97 5.85
C VAL A 17 -15.25 -11.28 6.59
N LYS A 18 -15.37 -11.92 7.76
CA LYS A 18 -14.23 -12.43 8.53
C LYS A 18 -13.92 -13.83 8.01
N GLN A 19 -12.94 -13.97 7.11
CA GLN A 19 -12.54 -15.27 6.58
C GLN A 19 -11.15 -15.68 7.07
N GLY A 20 -10.96 -16.99 7.26
CA GLY A 20 -9.64 -17.56 7.44
C GLY A 20 -8.84 -17.50 6.14
N ILE A 21 -7.51 -17.48 6.24
CA ILE A 21 -6.61 -17.49 5.07
C ILE A 21 -6.77 -18.80 4.25
N LYS A 22 -7.18 -19.89 4.91
CA LYS A 22 -7.46 -21.20 4.30
C LYS A 22 -8.91 -21.35 3.82
N ASP A 23 -9.74 -20.33 3.98
CA ASP A 23 -11.16 -20.41 3.65
C ASP A 23 -11.39 -20.15 2.16
N PRO A 24 -12.32 -20.86 1.49
CA PRO A 24 -12.63 -20.62 0.08
C PRO A 24 -13.18 -19.20 -0.13
N ARG A 25 -12.80 -18.59 -1.26
CA ARG A 25 -13.22 -17.23 -1.60
C ARG A 25 -14.73 -17.19 -1.86
N LEU A 26 -15.43 -16.25 -1.21
CA LEU A 26 -16.81 -15.92 -1.58
C LEU A 26 -16.86 -15.32 -2.98
N VAL A 27 -17.55 -15.99 -3.90
CA VAL A 27 -17.78 -15.54 -5.28
C VAL A 27 -19.22 -15.09 -5.51
N VAL A 28 -20.18 -15.64 -4.75
CA VAL A 28 -21.60 -15.31 -4.86
C VAL A 28 -21.96 -14.15 -3.93
N CYS A 29 -22.69 -13.17 -4.47
CA CYS A 29 -23.25 -12.08 -3.69
C CYS A 29 -24.55 -12.49 -2.98
N PRO A 30 -24.67 -12.32 -1.64
CA PRO A 30 -25.90 -12.65 -0.92
C PRO A 30 -27.06 -11.69 -1.21
N HIS A 31 -26.81 -10.52 -1.81
CA HIS A 31 -27.85 -9.54 -2.13
C HIS A 31 -28.52 -9.79 -3.49
N CYS A 32 -27.75 -10.19 -4.51
CA CYS A 32 -28.25 -10.37 -5.87
C CYS A 32 -28.13 -11.80 -6.41
N GLY A 33 -27.46 -12.71 -5.69
CA GLY A 33 -27.25 -14.10 -6.10
C GLY A 33 -26.29 -14.29 -7.27
N GLN A 34 -25.58 -13.25 -7.69
CA GLN A 34 -24.70 -13.27 -8.87
C GLN A 34 -23.24 -13.47 -8.46
N GLU A 35 -22.47 -14.17 -9.30
CA GLU A 35 -21.05 -14.47 -9.11
C GLU A 35 -20.11 -13.31 -9.50
N SER A 36 -20.50 -12.09 -9.13
CA SER A 36 -19.77 -10.85 -9.50
C SER A 36 -19.11 -10.18 -8.30
N LEU A 37 -18.65 -10.97 -7.33
CA LEU A 37 -18.08 -10.48 -6.07
C LEU A 37 -16.56 -10.30 -6.17
N GLU A 38 -16.08 -9.08 -5.97
CA GLU A 38 -14.66 -8.74 -6.09
C GLU A 38 -14.08 -8.35 -4.72
N ARG A 39 -12.93 -8.93 -4.33
CA ARG A 39 -12.30 -8.59 -3.05
C ARG A 39 -11.69 -7.20 -3.14
N LEU A 40 -12.17 -6.30 -2.30
CA LEU A 40 -11.54 -5.01 -2.06
C LEU A 40 -10.31 -5.26 -1.19
N ILE A 41 -9.14 -5.20 -1.80
CA ILE A 41 -7.88 -5.15 -1.07
C ILE A 41 -7.69 -3.69 -0.69
N SER A 42 -7.91 -3.36 0.59
CA SER A 42 -7.49 -2.07 1.09
C SER A 42 -5.97 -2.00 0.93
N LEU A 43 -5.49 -1.06 0.12
CA LEU A 43 -4.09 -0.68 0.05
C LEU A 43 -3.75 -0.02 1.38
N SER A 44 -3.62 -0.82 2.44
CA SER A 44 -2.88 -0.40 3.63
C SER A 44 -1.45 -0.24 3.15
N GLY A 45 -1.13 0.98 2.68
CA GLY A 45 0.23 1.42 2.44
C GLY A 45 0.97 1.18 3.73
N PHE A 46 1.70 0.07 3.79
CA PHE A 46 2.59 -0.22 4.90
C PHE A 46 3.78 0.70 4.70
N GLU A 47 3.60 1.97 5.07
CA GLU A 47 4.71 2.90 5.18
C GLU A 47 5.49 2.45 6.40
N LEU A 48 6.52 1.62 6.15
CA LEU A 48 7.54 1.29 7.11
C LEU A 48 8.32 2.58 7.41
N LYS A 49 7.77 3.45 8.26
CA LYS A 49 8.54 4.40 9.07
C LYS A 49 9.30 3.62 10.14
N GLY A 50 10.09 2.64 9.71
CA GLY A 50 11.07 1.91 10.49
C GLY A 50 12.43 2.45 10.12
N SER A 51 12.89 3.44 10.87
CA SER A 51 14.28 3.87 10.82
C SER A 51 15.21 2.69 11.19
N GLY A 52 15.87 2.13 10.16
CA GLY A 52 17.22 1.55 10.16
C GLY A 52 17.43 0.18 10.79
N TRP A 53 18.04 -0.77 10.03
CA TRP A 53 19.24 -1.55 10.42
C TRP A 53 19.47 -2.80 9.53
N PHE A 54 20.05 -2.67 8.34
CA PHE A 54 20.92 -3.74 7.80
C PHE A 54 22.13 -3.09 7.16
N GLY A 55 23.14 -2.87 8.02
CA GLY A 55 24.48 -2.56 7.56
C GLY A 55 25.08 -3.77 6.86
N ARG A 56 25.50 -3.57 5.60
CA ARG A 56 26.75 -4.11 5.11
C ARG A 56 27.53 -2.95 4.52
N SER A 57 28.61 -2.63 5.22
CA SER A 57 29.64 -1.68 4.84
C SER A 57 30.22 -2.05 3.48
N ALA A 58 30.12 -1.13 2.53
CA ALA A 58 31.14 -0.97 1.50
C ALA A 58 31.55 0.50 1.57
N ASP A 59 32.51 0.74 2.47
CA ASP A 59 33.42 1.87 2.43
C ASP A 59 33.93 2.04 0.99
N HIS A 60 33.75 3.23 0.39
CA HIS A 60 34.68 3.93 -0.50
C HIS A 60 34.17 5.39 -0.61
N ASN A 61 34.70 6.21 0.29
CA ASN A 61 34.67 7.68 0.36
C ASN A 61 35.52 8.31 -0.79
N PRO A 62 35.69 9.65 -0.95
CA PRO A 62 34.87 10.86 -0.72
C PRO A 62 34.69 11.69 -2.02
N SER A 63 34.09 12.88 -1.92
CA SER A 63 34.21 14.06 -2.80
C SER A 63 33.30 14.11 -4.05
N ALA A 64 32.50 15.14 -4.30
CA ALA A 64 32.57 16.52 -3.86
C ALA A 64 31.17 17.12 -3.62
N SER A 65 30.96 17.55 -2.39
CA SER A 65 30.05 18.65 -2.08
C SER A 65 30.75 19.95 -2.47
N HIS A 66 30.32 20.60 -3.55
CA HIS A 66 30.48 22.05 -3.68
C HIS A 66 29.21 22.63 -4.31
N CYS A 67 28.49 23.39 -3.49
CA CYS A 67 27.43 24.29 -3.93
C CYS A 67 28.04 25.42 -4.75
N SER A 68 27.70 25.53 -6.03
CA SER A 68 27.89 26.78 -6.78
C SER A 68 26.54 27.46 -6.89
N CYS A 69 26.22 28.24 -5.86
CA CYS A 69 25.20 29.28 -5.92
C CYS A 69 25.71 30.42 -6.80
N ASP A 70 25.53 30.31 -8.11
CA ASP A 70 25.58 31.50 -8.98
C ASP A 70 24.15 31.97 -9.23
N ASN A 71 23.90 33.20 -8.81
CA ASN A 71 22.68 33.98 -8.98
C ASN A 71 21.60 33.87 -7.89
N CYS A 72 21.90 34.46 -6.72
CA CYS A 72 20.88 34.90 -5.77
C CYS A 72 20.93 36.44 -5.64
N PRO A 73 19.89 37.16 -6.10
CA PRO A 73 19.87 38.63 -6.10
C PRO A 73 19.21 39.15 -4.83
N HIS A 74 19.97 39.42 -3.75
CA HIS A 74 19.61 40.44 -2.76
C HIS A 74 20.65 40.60 -1.63
N LYS A 75 21.47 41.65 -1.67
CA LYS A 75 21.57 42.72 -0.64
C LYS A 75 22.88 43.50 -0.76
N ARG A 76 22.70 44.79 -1.07
CA ARG A 76 23.60 45.96 -0.89
C ARG A 76 24.92 45.97 -1.65
#